data_AF-A0A835FS41-F1
#
_entry.id   AF-A0A835FS41-F1
#
_cell.length_a   1.000
_cell.length_b   1.000
_cell.length_c   1.000
_cell.angle_alpha   90.00
_cell.angle_beta   90.00
_cell.angle_gamma   90.00
#
_symmetry.space_group_name_H-M   'P 1'
#
loop_
_entity.id
_entity.type
_entity.pdbx_description
1 polymer ?
#
loop_
_entity_poly.entity_id
_entity_poly.type
_entity_poly.pdbx_seq_one_letter_code
_entity_poly.pdbx_strand_id
1 'polypeptide(L)'
;MRAGRTGGGLPGGARIEGMVLLHPYFRGGELVPSERTTEPGSLERAERWWAFVCAGRYGIDHPFVNPLAMAAPEWASLGCRRAMVTVAELDKMRDRGRRYVGALRASGWAGDEAVLYEDRGERHVFFLRKSNESDRARKDMIAAVASFMASSSSAEAGFSPSVRSLCSYDAKL
;
A
#
# COMPACT_ATOMS: atom_id res chain seq x y z
N MET A 1 0.26 -6.69 18.77
CA MET A 1 -0.19 -7.78 17.88
C MET A 1 -0.50 -7.17 16.52
N ARG A 2 0.02 -7.71 15.41
CA ARG A 2 -0.37 -7.30 14.04
C ARG A 2 -1.51 -8.22 13.58
N ALA A 3 -2.57 -7.65 13.02
CA ALA A 3 -3.70 -8.43 12.53
C ALA A 3 -3.25 -9.41 11.40
N GLY A 4 -3.81 -10.62 11.39
CA GLY A 4 -3.57 -11.61 10.33
C GLY A 4 -2.25 -12.39 10.40
N ARG A 5 -1.45 -12.24 11.46
CA ARG A 5 -0.13 -12.91 11.61
C ARG A 5 -0.21 -14.35 12.15
N THR A 6 -1.28 -14.72 12.85
CA THR A 6 -1.42 -16.07 13.44
C THR A 6 -2.03 -17.04 12.45
N GLY A 7 -1.42 -18.22 12.29
CA GLY A 7 -1.89 -19.30 11.40
C GLY A 7 -3.31 -19.83 11.67
N GLY A 8 -3.99 -19.32 12.70
CA GLY A 8 -5.42 -19.56 12.97
C GLY A 8 -6.38 -18.55 12.33
N GLY A 9 -5.88 -17.59 11.54
CA GLY A 9 -6.71 -16.53 10.94
C GLY A 9 -7.24 -15.52 11.96
N LEU A 10 -8.13 -14.63 11.51
CA LEU A 10 -8.92 -13.80 12.41
C LEU A 10 -10.08 -14.63 13.00
N PRO A 11 -10.71 -14.19 14.11
CA PRO A 11 -11.87 -14.88 14.68
C PRO A 11 -12.91 -15.24 13.60
N GLY A 12 -13.43 -16.48 13.66
CA GLY A 12 -14.39 -16.98 12.68
C GLY A 12 -13.81 -17.35 11.32
N GLY A 13 -12.48 -17.54 11.21
CA GLY A 13 -11.83 -17.87 9.93
C GLY A 13 -11.75 -16.69 8.96
N ALA A 14 -12.02 -15.47 9.45
CA ALA A 14 -11.92 -14.27 8.64
C ALA A 14 -10.47 -14.03 8.18
N ARG A 15 -10.34 -13.42 7.00
CA ARG A 15 -9.07 -13.09 6.35
C ARG A 15 -9.06 -11.62 5.95
N ILE A 16 -7.88 -10.99 5.97
CA ILE A 16 -7.73 -9.64 5.45
C ILE A 16 -7.54 -9.76 3.95
N GLU A 17 -8.57 -9.38 3.20
CA GLU A 17 -8.54 -9.52 1.74
C GLU A 17 -7.58 -8.50 1.10
N GLY A 18 -7.65 -7.25 1.53
CA GLY A 18 -6.81 -6.19 1.00
C GLY A 18 -6.49 -5.10 2.02
N MET A 19 -5.38 -4.41 1.79
CA MET A 19 -5.01 -3.20 2.52
C MET A 19 -4.76 -2.07 1.52
N VAL A 20 -5.30 -0.89 1.79
CA VAL A 20 -5.02 0.32 1.03
C VAL A 20 -4.40 1.36 1.97
N LEU A 21 -3.20 1.83 1.64
CA LEU A 21 -2.49 2.88 2.37
C LEU A 21 -2.50 4.16 1.53
N LEU A 22 -3.30 5.14 1.95
CA LEU A 22 -3.42 6.42 1.26
C LEU A 22 -2.40 7.41 1.80
N HIS A 23 -1.39 7.76 1.01
CA HIS A 23 -0.30 8.66 1.40
C HIS A 23 0.23 8.38 2.82
N PRO A 24 0.71 7.15 3.10
CA PRO A 24 1.06 6.75 4.46
C PRO A 24 2.17 7.63 5.03
N TYR A 25 2.02 7.99 6.30
CA TYR A 25 3.02 8.76 7.04
C TYR A 25 4.17 7.84 7.51
N PHE A 26 5.02 7.45 6.57
CA PHE A 26 6.26 6.74 6.88
C PHE A 26 7.40 7.71 7.06
N ARG A 27 8.23 7.52 8.09
CA ARG A 27 9.44 8.31 8.42
C ARG A 27 10.59 7.38 8.81
N GLY A 28 11.73 7.96 9.17
CA GLY A 28 12.92 7.28 9.66
C GLY A 28 14.05 8.29 9.90
N GLY A 29 15.09 7.88 10.61
CA GLY A 29 16.25 8.72 10.91
C GLY A 29 17.08 9.04 9.66
N GLU A 30 17.23 8.07 8.75
CA GLU A 30 17.93 8.27 7.48
C GLU A 30 17.03 8.97 6.44
N LEU A 31 17.46 10.10 5.90
CA LEU A 31 16.71 10.85 4.88
C LEU A 31 16.74 10.18 3.50
N VAL A 32 15.56 9.94 2.93
CA VAL A 32 15.41 9.53 1.53
C VAL A 32 15.35 10.74 0.58
N PRO A 33 15.57 10.58 -0.75
CA PRO A 33 15.66 11.73 -1.66
C PRO A 33 14.46 12.68 -1.61
N SER A 34 13.22 12.18 -1.57
CA SER A 34 12.01 13.01 -1.45
C SER A 34 11.92 13.81 -0.13
N GLU A 35 12.65 13.41 0.92
CA GLU A 35 12.66 14.10 2.21
C GLU A 35 13.76 15.17 2.29
N ARG A 36 14.74 15.15 1.38
CA ARG A 36 15.82 16.14 1.34
C ARG A 36 15.22 17.47 0.95
N THR A 37 15.30 18.42 1.88
CA THR A 37 14.69 19.73 1.79
C THR A 37 15.70 20.76 2.26
N THR A 38 15.63 21.96 1.71
CA THR A 38 16.40 23.12 2.19
C THR A 38 15.93 23.59 3.56
N GLU A 39 14.75 23.14 4.02
CA GLU A 39 14.16 23.52 5.30
C GLU A 39 14.92 22.92 6.49
N PRO A 40 15.60 23.76 7.32
CA PRO A 40 16.29 23.27 8.51
C PRO A 40 15.33 22.60 9.49
N GLY A 41 15.83 21.60 10.24
CA GLY A 41 15.07 20.92 11.30
C GLY A 41 13.89 20.05 10.82
N SER A 42 13.80 19.69 9.53
CA SER A 42 12.71 18.85 9.01
C SER A 42 12.69 17.43 9.62
N LEU A 43 13.86 16.86 9.92
CA LEU A 43 13.98 15.58 10.62
C LEU A 43 13.60 15.72 12.10
N GLU A 44 14.16 16.69 12.80
CA GLU A 44 13.85 16.96 14.21
C GLU A 44 12.35 17.22 14.44
N ARG A 45 11.69 17.94 13.52
CA ARG A 45 10.23 18.11 13.56
C ARG A 45 9.52 16.77 13.49
N ALA A 46 9.96 15.86 12.62
CA ALA A 46 9.39 14.53 12.50
C ALA A 46 9.55 13.71 13.77
N GLU A 47 10.75 13.74 14.35
CA GLU A 47 11.07 13.04 15.59
C GLU A 47 10.20 13.57 16.73
N ARG A 48 10.05 14.89 16.86
CA ARG A 48 9.16 15.50 17.86
C ARG A 48 7.70 15.10 17.65
N TRP A 49 7.19 15.14 16.40
CA TRP A 49 5.83 14.71 16.10
C TRP A 49 5.61 13.24 16.42
N TRP A 50 6.55 12.37 16.05
CA TRP A 50 6.44 10.94 16.33
C TRP A 50 6.54 10.63 17.83
N ALA A 51 7.47 11.27 18.54
CA ALA A 51 7.59 11.17 19.98
C ALA A 51 6.29 11.61 20.67
N PHE A 52 5.66 12.69 20.20
CA PHE A 52 4.35 13.12 20.71
C PHE A 52 3.27 12.04 20.47
N VAL A 53 3.11 11.56 19.24
CA VAL A 53 2.12 10.52 18.87
C VAL A 53 2.28 9.25 19.70
N CYS A 54 3.51 8.88 20.03
CA CYS A 54 3.82 7.65 20.77
C CYS A 54 4.08 7.87 22.26
N ALA A 55 3.83 9.07 22.80
CA ALA A 55 4.16 9.44 24.18
C ALA A 55 5.61 9.07 24.57
N GLY A 56 6.56 9.25 23.64
CA GLY A 56 7.99 8.96 23.82
C GLY A 56 8.36 7.47 23.81
N ARG A 57 7.40 6.55 23.65
CA ARG A 57 7.64 5.10 23.79
C ARG A 57 8.52 4.51 22.67
N TYR A 58 8.48 5.11 21.48
CA TYR A 58 9.12 4.56 20.30
C TYR A 58 9.95 5.63 19.58
N GLY A 59 11.19 5.28 19.22
CA GLY A 59 12.05 6.13 18.39
C GLY A 59 11.57 6.22 16.93
N ILE A 60 12.13 7.15 16.16
CA ILE A 60 11.74 7.43 14.76
C ILE A 60 12.05 6.28 13.80
N ASP A 61 12.92 5.35 14.18
CA ASP A 61 13.21 4.13 13.42
C ASP A 61 12.41 2.91 13.88
N HIS A 62 11.47 3.09 14.81
CA HIS A 62 10.61 1.99 15.22
C HIS A 62 9.72 1.55 14.04
N PRO A 63 9.49 0.22 13.84
CA PRO A 63 8.69 -0.33 12.74
C PRO A 63 7.26 0.19 12.54
N PHE A 64 6.72 0.94 13.50
CA PHE A 64 5.40 1.56 13.38
C PHE A 64 5.39 2.80 12.50
N VAL A 65 6.51 3.54 12.43
CA VAL A 65 6.65 4.71 11.56
C VAL A 65 7.68 4.47 10.46
N ASN A 66 8.69 3.63 10.72
CA ASN A 66 9.67 3.20 9.75
C ASN A 66 9.47 1.71 9.42
N PRO A 67 8.49 1.34 8.58
CA PRO A 67 8.28 -0.06 8.21
C PRO A 67 9.50 -0.68 7.52
N LEU A 68 10.39 0.12 6.92
CA LEU A 68 11.62 -0.38 6.31
C LEU A 68 12.64 -0.91 7.33
N ALA A 69 12.46 -0.60 8.62
CA ALA A 69 13.22 -1.20 9.71
C ALA A 69 12.69 -2.58 10.14
N MET A 70 11.58 -3.06 9.58
CA MET A 70 11.07 -4.41 9.86
C MET A 70 12.00 -5.47 9.30
N ALA A 71 12.18 -6.55 10.06
CA ALA A 71 12.92 -7.72 9.59
C ALA A 71 12.19 -8.41 8.43
N ALA A 72 12.93 -9.05 7.51
CA ALA A 72 12.37 -9.73 6.35
C ALA A 72 11.25 -10.75 6.69
N PRO A 73 11.35 -11.57 7.75
CA PRO A 73 10.26 -12.47 8.14
C PRO A 73 8.97 -11.74 8.51
N GLU A 74 9.06 -10.50 9.03
CA GLU A 74 7.86 -9.72 9.35
C GLU A 74 7.12 -9.29 8.08
N TRP A 75 7.86 -8.90 7.03
CA TRP A 75 7.28 -8.56 5.74
C TRP A 75 6.59 -9.76 5.07
N ALA A 76 7.23 -10.93 5.09
CA ALA A 76 6.65 -12.17 4.57
C ALA A 76 5.34 -12.55 5.28
N SER A 77 5.22 -12.18 6.56
CA SER A 77 4.08 -12.49 7.42
C SER A 77 2.91 -11.48 7.33
N LEU A 78 2.93 -10.56 6.36
CA LEU A 78 1.84 -9.59 6.20
C LEU A 78 0.52 -10.32 5.88
N GLY A 79 -0.45 -10.22 6.79
CA GLY A 79 -1.65 -11.05 6.78
C GLY A 79 -2.74 -10.67 5.76
N CYS A 80 -2.48 -9.71 4.86
CA CYS A 80 -3.39 -9.38 3.77
C CYS A 80 -3.01 -10.15 2.50
N ARG A 81 -3.99 -10.44 1.61
CA ARG A 81 -3.70 -11.03 0.30
C ARG A 81 -3.22 -10.00 -0.71
N ARG A 82 -3.76 -8.79 -0.63
CA ARG A 82 -3.47 -7.71 -1.58
C ARG A 82 -3.11 -6.43 -0.84
N ALA A 83 -2.21 -5.62 -1.40
CA ALA A 83 -1.79 -4.37 -0.80
C ALA A 83 -1.67 -3.28 -1.87
N MET A 84 -2.25 -2.12 -1.63
CA MET A 84 -2.10 -0.92 -2.44
C MET A 84 -1.50 0.19 -1.59
N VAL A 85 -0.48 0.88 -2.12
CA VAL A 85 0.05 2.11 -1.54
C VAL A 85 -0.09 3.23 -2.55
N THR A 86 -0.73 4.32 -2.15
CA THR A 86 -0.78 5.54 -2.94
C THR A 86 0.28 6.51 -2.47
N VAL A 87 0.88 7.24 -3.40
CA VAL A 87 1.83 8.33 -3.15
C VAL A 87 1.57 9.46 -4.13
N ALA A 88 1.98 10.68 -3.80
CA ALA A 88 1.95 11.80 -4.74
C ALA A 88 3.36 12.22 -5.14
N GLU A 89 3.53 12.66 -6.39
CA GLU A 89 4.83 12.99 -6.98
C GLU A 89 5.61 14.03 -6.15
N LEU A 90 4.91 15.04 -5.60
CA LEU A 90 5.50 16.13 -4.82
C LEU A 90 5.41 15.91 -3.30
N ASP A 91 5.08 14.69 -2.87
CA ASP A 91 5.04 14.30 -1.46
C ASP A 91 6.45 13.97 -0.93
N LYS A 92 6.78 14.51 0.25
CA LYS A 92 8.04 14.20 0.95
C LYS A 92 8.14 12.71 1.34
N MET A 93 7.01 12.04 1.55
CA MET A 93 6.93 10.63 1.97
C MET A 93 6.91 9.65 0.78
N ARG A 94 6.86 10.16 -0.46
CA ARG A 94 6.73 9.36 -1.69
C ARG A 94 7.74 8.23 -1.78
N ASP A 95 9.03 8.52 -1.58
CA ASP A 95 10.06 7.51 -1.78
C ASP A 95 9.98 6.40 -0.72
N ARG A 96 9.49 6.68 0.49
CA ARG A 96 9.22 5.65 1.50
C ARG A 96 8.03 4.78 1.12
N GLY A 97 6.96 5.36 0.58
CA GLY A 97 5.84 4.60 0.04
C GLY A 97 6.26 3.67 -1.12
N ARG A 98 7.09 4.17 -2.05
CA ARG A 98 7.70 3.36 -3.12
C ARG A 98 8.54 2.21 -2.55
N ARG A 99 9.41 2.51 -1.58
CA ARG A 99 10.26 1.50 -0.91
C ARG A 99 9.44 0.48 -0.15
N TYR A 100 8.31 0.85 0.46
CA TYR A 100 7.39 -0.09 1.12
C TYR A 100 6.91 -1.17 0.15
N VAL A 101 6.41 -0.76 -1.02
CA VAL A 101 5.93 -1.70 -2.04
C VAL A 101 7.08 -2.56 -2.57
N GLY A 102 8.27 -1.99 -2.77
CA GLY A 102 9.46 -2.73 -3.15
C GLY A 102 9.88 -3.78 -2.11
N ALA A 103 9.93 -3.40 -0.83
CA ALA A 103 10.29 -4.30 0.26
C ALA A 103 9.27 -5.44 0.41
N LEU A 104 7.98 -5.14 0.32
CA LEU A 104 6.92 -6.15 0.38
C LEU A 104 7.09 -7.18 -0.76
N ARG A 105 7.26 -6.72 -2.00
CA ARG A 105 7.49 -7.60 -3.17
C ARG A 105 8.75 -8.45 -3.05
N ALA A 106 9.81 -7.92 -2.43
CA ALA A 106 11.09 -8.63 -2.25
C ALA A 106 11.11 -9.58 -1.04
N SER A 107 10.10 -9.56 -0.18
CA SER A 107 10.14 -10.23 1.13
C SER A 107 9.77 -11.71 1.15
N GLY A 108 9.33 -12.27 0.01
CA GLY A 108 8.71 -13.60 -0.01
C GLY A 108 7.29 -13.62 0.57
N TRP A 109 6.65 -12.46 0.71
CA TRP A 109 5.23 -12.35 1.02
C TRP A 109 4.38 -13.12 0.01
N ALA A 110 3.52 -14.02 0.51
CA ALA A 110 2.70 -14.92 -0.28
C ALA A 110 1.38 -14.29 -0.77
N GLY A 111 1.26 -12.96 -0.73
CA GLY A 111 0.11 -12.24 -1.26
C GLY A 111 0.07 -12.27 -2.79
N ASP A 112 -1.12 -12.02 -3.33
CA ASP A 112 -1.37 -12.08 -4.78
C ASP A 112 -0.86 -10.81 -5.49
N GLU A 113 -0.96 -9.65 -4.83
CA GLU A 113 -0.76 -8.37 -5.50
C GLU A 113 -0.26 -7.27 -4.56
N ALA A 114 0.84 -6.61 -4.91
CA ALA A 114 1.27 -5.36 -4.30
C ALA A 114 1.28 -4.25 -5.36
N VAL A 115 0.45 -3.22 -5.19
CA VAL A 115 0.24 -2.10 -6.12
C VAL A 115 0.86 -0.82 -5.56
N LEU A 116 1.58 -0.10 -6.41
CA LEU A 116 1.94 1.29 -6.19
C LEU A 116 1.12 2.16 -7.13
N TYR A 117 0.37 3.11 -6.58
CA TYR A 117 -0.33 4.13 -7.35
C TYR A 117 0.31 5.49 -7.08
N GLU A 118 0.65 6.23 -8.14
CA GLU A 118 1.33 7.51 -8.01
C GLU A 118 0.61 8.64 -8.75
N ASP A 119 0.17 9.63 -7.99
CA ASP A 119 -0.48 10.85 -8.49
C ASP A 119 0.56 11.86 -8.96
N ARG A 120 0.54 12.16 -10.26
CA ARG A 120 1.45 13.15 -10.88
C ARG A 120 1.05 14.58 -10.55
N GLY A 121 2.03 15.42 -10.27
CA GLY A 121 1.83 16.85 -9.97
C GLY A 121 1.14 17.17 -8.64
N GLU A 122 0.76 16.15 -7.86
CA GLU A 122 0.02 16.34 -6.61
C GLU A 122 0.93 16.40 -5.38
N ARG A 123 0.39 17.00 -4.31
CA ARG A 123 1.05 17.09 -2.99
C ARG A 123 0.43 16.12 -1.99
N HIS A 124 1.09 15.96 -0.84
CA HIS A 124 0.61 15.12 0.25
C HIS A 124 -0.87 15.41 0.61
N VAL A 125 -1.63 14.35 0.79
CA VAL A 125 -3.08 14.31 1.07
C VAL A 125 -3.96 15.27 0.23
N PHE A 126 -3.62 15.51 -1.05
CA PHE A 126 -4.41 16.41 -1.92
C PHE A 126 -5.90 16.09 -1.94
N PHE A 127 -6.27 14.80 -1.89
CA PHE A 127 -7.64 14.32 -1.91
C PHE A 127 -8.50 14.73 -0.70
N LEU A 128 -7.89 15.16 0.40
CA LEU A 128 -8.59 15.74 1.57
C LEU A 128 -8.79 17.25 1.45
N ARG A 129 -7.93 17.94 0.68
CA ARG A 129 -7.94 19.40 0.54
C ARG A 129 -8.72 19.89 -0.67
N LYS A 130 -8.76 19.08 -1.72
CA LYS A 130 -9.50 19.38 -2.95
C LYS A 130 -10.92 18.88 -2.81
N SER A 131 -11.85 19.80 -2.53
CA SER A 131 -13.27 19.49 -2.36
C SER A 131 -14.11 19.70 -3.63
N ASN A 132 -13.53 20.29 -4.68
CA ASN A 132 -14.24 20.50 -5.93
C ASN A 132 -14.44 19.17 -6.67
N GLU A 133 -15.68 18.90 -7.05
CA GLU A 133 -16.04 17.74 -7.87
C GLU A 133 -15.38 17.73 -9.25
N SER A 134 -14.69 18.80 -9.67
CA SER A 134 -13.96 18.85 -10.94
C SER A 134 -12.51 18.37 -10.85
N ASP A 135 -11.98 18.08 -9.65
CA ASP A 135 -10.58 17.65 -9.54
C ASP A 135 -10.38 16.24 -10.09
N ARG A 136 -9.68 16.18 -11.23
CA ARG A 136 -9.41 14.93 -11.94
C ARG A 136 -8.51 13.99 -11.14
N ALA A 137 -7.44 14.49 -10.53
CA ALA A 137 -6.54 13.65 -9.75
C ALA A 137 -7.26 12.97 -8.58
N ARG A 138 -8.14 13.70 -7.89
CA ARG A 138 -8.95 13.14 -6.80
C ARG A 138 -9.90 12.06 -7.30
N LYS A 139 -10.57 12.29 -8.43
CA LYS A 139 -11.44 11.28 -9.05
C LYS A 139 -10.66 10.04 -9.47
N ASP A 140 -9.52 10.22 -10.11
CA ASP A 140 -8.69 9.14 -10.62
C ASP A 140 -8.16 8.28 -9.46
N MET A 141 -7.69 8.90 -8.37
CA MET A 141 -7.24 8.18 -7.17
C MET A 141 -8.40 7.42 -6.50
N ILE A 142 -9.58 8.04 -6.33
CA ILE A 142 -10.77 7.37 -5.77
C ILE A 142 -11.19 6.19 -6.65
N ALA A 143 -11.20 6.36 -7.96
CA ALA A 143 -11.54 5.30 -8.91
C ALA A 143 -10.54 4.14 -8.84
N ALA A 144 -9.24 4.43 -8.74
CA ALA A 144 -8.20 3.41 -8.58
C ALA A 144 -8.38 2.61 -7.28
N VAL A 145 -8.65 3.29 -6.15
CA VAL A 145 -8.91 2.63 -4.87
C VAL A 145 -10.18 1.78 -4.94
N ALA A 146 -11.27 2.31 -5.49
CA ALA A 146 -12.53 1.59 -5.65
C ALA A 146 -12.35 0.34 -6.54
N SER A 147 -11.59 0.46 -7.63
CA SER A 147 -11.28 -0.66 -8.53
C SER A 147 -10.48 -1.75 -7.80
N PHE A 148 -9.45 -1.37 -7.02
CA PHE A 148 -8.68 -2.30 -6.20
C PHE A 148 -9.55 -3.04 -5.17
N MET A 149 -10.49 -2.33 -4.53
CA MET A 149 -11.43 -2.94 -3.59
C MET A 149 -12.46 -3.86 -4.28
N ALA A 150 -12.90 -3.54 -5.49
CA ALA A 150 -13.86 -4.36 -6.22
C ALA A 150 -13.22 -5.66 -6.76
N SER A 151 -11.94 -5.64 -7.13
CA SER A 151 -11.26 -6.81 -7.71
C SER A 151 -11.02 -7.97 -6.73
N SER A 152 -11.32 -7.82 -5.43
CA SER A 152 -11.34 -8.94 -4.47
C SER A 152 -12.56 -9.85 -4.60
N SER A 153 -13.61 -9.41 -5.29
CA SER A 153 -14.90 -10.10 -5.27
C SER A 153 -15.00 -11.27 -6.27
N SER A 154 -13.99 -11.52 -7.09
CA SER A 154 -14.12 -12.42 -8.26
C SER A 154 -13.69 -13.88 -8.01
N ALA A 155 -13.16 -14.22 -6.84
CA ALA A 155 -12.62 -15.57 -6.59
C ALA A 155 -13.62 -16.58 -5.98
N GLU A 156 -14.87 -16.19 -5.69
CA GLU A 156 -15.91 -17.11 -5.16
C GLU A 156 -17.10 -17.34 -6.11
N ALA A 157 -17.01 -16.94 -7.38
CA ALA A 157 -17.97 -17.39 -8.40
C ALA A 157 -17.44 -18.65 -9.08
N GLY A 158 -17.60 -19.79 -8.41
CA GLY A 158 -17.43 -21.11 -9.03
C GLY A 158 -18.47 -21.33 -10.12
N PHE A 159 -18.19 -20.85 -11.33
CA PHE A 159 -18.90 -21.26 -12.54
C PHE A 159 -18.00 -22.21 -13.32
N SER A 160 -18.32 -23.49 -13.22
CA SER A 160 -17.74 -24.56 -14.04
C SER A 160 -17.94 -24.24 -15.51
N PRO A 161 -16.89 -24.15 -16.36
CA PRO A 161 -17.09 -24.13 -17.79
C PRO A 161 -17.49 -25.54 -18.21
N SER A 162 -18.79 -25.74 -18.42
CA SER A 162 -19.30 -26.90 -19.14
C SER A 162 -18.71 -26.88 -20.54
N VAL A 163 -17.97 -27.95 -20.83
CA VAL A 163 -17.45 -28.28 -22.14
C VAL A 163 -18.59 -28.29 -23.17
N ARG A 164 -18.48 -27.46 -24.20
CA ARG A 164 -19.08 -27.76 -25.50
C ARG A 164 -18.03 -27.60 -26.59
N SER A 165 -17.49 -28.76 -26.95
CA SER A 165 -17.04 -29.08 -28.31
C SER A 165 -18.11 -28.67 -29.32
N LEU A 166 -17.68 -28.12 -30.46
CA LEU A 166 -18.15 -28.55 -31.78
C LEU A 166 -17.31 -27.93 -32.91
N CYS A 167 -16.72 -28.84 -33.68
CA CYS A 167 -16.42 -28.83 -35.11
C CYS A 167 -15.34 -27.90 -35.72
N SER A 168 -14.28 -28.61 -36.11
CA SER A 168 -13.40 -28.48 -37.29
C SER A 168 -13.98 -27.82 -38.54
N TYR A 169 -13.11 -27.12 -39.29
CA TYR A 169 -12.84 -27.15 -40.74
C TYR A 169 -11.80 -26.03 -40.99
N ASP A 170 -10.77 -26.08 -41.84
CA ASP A 170 -10.03 -27.12 -42.53
C ASP A 170 -8.72 -26.45 -42.98
N ALA A 171 -7.69 -27.26 -43.21
CA ALA A 171 -6.40 -26.80 -43.71
C ALA A 171 -6.43 -26.45 -45.21
N LYS A 172 -5.58 -25.48 -45.60
CA LYS A 172 -4.67 -25.45 -46.77
C LYS A 172 -4.67 -24.12 -47.54
N LEU A 173 -3.63 -23.31 -47.30
CA LEU A 173 -2.52 -22.93 -48.20
C LEU A 173 -1.87 -21.64 -47.67
#